data_AF-A0A969M833-F1
#
_entry.id   AF-A0A969M833-F1
#
_cell.length_a   1.000
_cell.length_b   1.000
_cell.length_c   1.000
_cell.angle_alpha   90.00
_cell.angle_beta   90.00
_cell.angle_gamma   90.00
#
_symmetry.space_group_name_H-M   'P 1'
#
loop_
_entity.id
_entity.type
_entity.pdbx_description
1 polymer ?
#
loop_
_entity_poly.entity_id
_entity_poly.type
_entity_poly.pdbx_seq_one_letter_code
_entity_poly.pdbx_strand_id
1 'polypeptide(L)'
;MKDSKKAKGPAIGNGSLEARKLAAAILEVLGGLRLPTDAAKALGISLPRYYQLESRALSGLLSACEPRQKGRVRSVENELDTLRKELARSQREAARYAALARIAQRTVGLPAPQPVKREPGKRRTKKPTVRALRAVDVIKSMSSGETSAGSAGEQPA
;
A
#
# COMPACT_ATOMS: atom_id res chain seq x y z
N MET A 1 31.41 27.78 13.42
CA MET A 1 30.66 27.22 12.28
C MET A 1 31.25 25.84 11.99
N LYS A 2 30.47 24.76 12.13
CA LYS A 2 30.99 23.38 11.97
C LYS A 2 30.93 23.01 10.49
N ASP A 3 32.10 22.88 9.87
CA ASP A 3 32.25 22.34 8.51
C ASP A 3 31.84 20.87 8.48
N SER A 4 30.61 20.60 8.06
CA SER A 4 30.18 19.24 7.74
C SER A 4 30.88 18.83 6.44
N LYS A 5 31.94 18.01 6.54
CA LYS A 5 32.57 17.32 5.40
C LYS A 5 31.50 16.77 4.47
N LYS A 6 31.38 17.32 3.26
CA LYS A 6 30.51 16.77 2.21
C LYS A 6 30.90 15.31 1.97
N ALA A 7 29.94 14.40 2.12
CA ALA A 7 30.16 13.00 1.79
C ALA A 7 30.49 12.88 0.30
N LYS A 8 31.61 12.20 -0.01
CA LYS A 8 32.08 11.95 -1.38
C LYS A 8 31.30 10.75 -1.92
N GLY A 9 30.13 10.98 -2.50
CA GLY A 9 29.26 9.93 -3.04
C GLY A 9 27.97 10.46 -3.64
N PRO A 10 27.20 9.61 -4.35
CA PRO A 10 25.91 9.98 -4.91
C PRO A 10 24.94 10.38 -3.80
N ALA A 11 24.19 11.46 -4.01
CA ALA A 11 23.15 11.89 -3.07
C ALA A 11 21.98 10.90 -3.12
N ILE A 12 21.89 10.03 -2.12
CA ILE A 12 20.80 9.07 -1.99
C ILE A 12 19.57 9.81 -1.43
N GLY A 13 18.42 9.63 -2.08
CA GLY A 13 17.16 10.29 -1.68
C GLY A 13 16.65 9.86 -0.29
N ASN A 14 15.54 10.46 0.12
CA ASN A 14 14.89 10.12 1.40
C ASN A 14 14.28 8.71 1.33
N GLY A 15 14.67 7.83 2.26
CA GLY A 15 14.13 6.48 2.40
C GLY A 15 14.19 6.02 3.85
N SER A 16 13.39 5.01 4.21
CA SER A 16 13.45 4.41 5.55
C SER A 16 14.82 3.76 5.79
N LEU A 17 15.17 3.56 7.07
CA LEU A 17 16.41 2.87 7.44
C LEU A 17 16.47 1.46 6.82
N GLU A 18 15.34 0.75 6.81
CA GLU A 18 15.22 -0.58 6.20
C GLU A 18 15.43 -0.53 4.69
N ALA A 19 14.85 0.45 4.00
CA ALA A 19 15.03 0.62 2.56
C ALA A 19 16.51 0.88 2.21
N ARG A 20 17.22 1.68 3.01
CA ARG A 20 18.66 1.91 2.83
C ARG A 20 19.50 0.65 3.03
N LYS A 21 19.20 -0.14 4.07
CA LYS A 21 19.90 -1.42 4.33
C LYS A 21 19.69 -2.41 3.19
N LEU A 22 18.45 -2.53 2.71
CA LEU A 22 18.10 -3.40 1.59
C LEU A 22 18.79 -2.96 0.30
N ALA A 23 18.77 -1.67 -0.02
CA ALA A 23 19.43 -1.14 -1.21
C ALA A 23 20.95 -1.36 -1.17
N ALA A 24 21.58 -1.16 -0.01
CA ALA A 24 23.00 -1.44 0.17
C ALA A 24 23.32 -2.92 -0.06
N ALA A 25 22.55 -3.84 0.55
CA ALA A 25 22.75 -5.27 0.39
C ALA A 25 22.60 -5.73 -1.08
N ILE A 26 21.62 -5.19 -1.82
CA ILE A 26 21.45 -5.49 -3.25
C ILE A 26 22.66 -4.97 -4.05
N LEU A 27 23.12 -3.75 -3.81
CA LEU A 27 24.28 -3.20 -4.51
C LEU A 27 25.58 -3.95 -4.19
N GLU A 28 25.77 -4.42 -2.96
CA GLU A 28 26.89 -5.28 -2.58
C GLU A 28 26.87 -6.62 -3.36
N VAL A 29 25.68 -7.22 -3.51
CA VAL A 29 25.52 -8.48 -4.25
C VAL A 29 25.77 -8.27 -5.74
N LEU A 30 25.16 -7.25 -6.36
CA LEU A 30 25.37 -6.94 -7.77
C LEU A 30 26.81 -6.51 -8.07
N GLY A 31 27.49 -5.91 -7.07
CA GLY A 31 28.92 -5.57 -7.13
C GLY A 31 29.85 -6.75 -6.88
N GLY A 32 29.34 -7.95 -6.60
CA GLY A 32 30.15 -9.15 -6.34
C GLY A 32 30.86 -9.16 -4.99
N LEU A 33 30.56 -8.22 -4.09
CA LEU A 33 31.13 -8.13 -2.75
C LEU A 33 30.46 -9.10 -1.76
N ARG A 34 29.29 -9.63 -2.13
CA ARG A 34 28.46 -10.46 -1.26
C ARG A 34 27.65 -11.49 -2.05
N LEU A 35 27.44 -12.67 -1.47
CA LEU A 35 26.54 -13.68 -2.03
C LEU A 35 25.07 -13.35 -1.72
N PRO A 36 24.11 -13.67 -2.62
CA PRO A 36 22.68 -13.46 -2.37
C PRO A 36 22.17 -14.15 -1.09
N THR A 37 22.68 -15.34 -0.79
CA THR A 37 22.37 -16.11 0.42
C THR A 37 22.80 -15.38 1.70
N ASP A 38 23.97 -14.75 1.69
CA ASP A 38 24.48 -14.01 2.84
C ASP A 38 23.77 -12.67 3.01
N ALA A 39 23.36 -12.03 1.91
CA ALA A 39 22.51 -10.85 1.94
C ALA A 39 21.15 -11.15 2.56
N ALA A 40 20.50 -12.23 2.11
CA ALA A 40 19.23 -12.68 2.67
C ALA A 40 19.32 -12.95 4.18
N LYS A 41 20.39 -13.64 4.63
CA LYS A 41 20.65 -13.91 6.05
C LYS A 41 20.78 -12.64 6.89
N ALA A 42 21.59 -11.66 6.46
CA ALA A 42 21.76 -10.45 7.27
C ALA A 42 20.54 -9.50 7.25
N LEU A 43 19.71 -9.60 6.21
CA LEU A 43 18.43 -8.91 6.17
C LEU A 43 17.35 -9.65 6.96
N GLY A 44 17.60 -10.89 7.43
CA GLY A 44 16.64 -11.70 8.17
C GLY A 44 15.47 -12.18 7.30
N ILE A 45 15.69 -12.37 6.00
CA ILE A 45 14.67 -12.81 5.03
C ILE A 45 15.09 -14.10 4.34
N SER A 46 14.12 -14.80 3.74
CA SER A 46 14.39 -15.96 2.90
C SER A 46 15.05 -15.57 1.57
N LEU A 47 15.82 -16.50 0.99
CA LEU A 47 16.48 -16.28 -0.31
C LEU A 47 15.48 -15.96 -1.44
N PRO A 48 14.31 -16.64 -1.57
CA PRO A 48 13.31 -16.26 -2.57
C PRO A 48 12.79 -14.83 -2.38
N ARG A 49 12.61 -14.39 -1.13
CA ARG A 49 12.16 -13.02 -0.84
C ARG A 49 13.24 -11.99 -1.21
N TYR A 50 14.52 -12.32 -1.03
CA TYR A 50 15.62 -11.48 -1.52
C TYR A 50 15.51 -11.27 -3.04
N TYR A 51 15.37 -12.33 -3.84
CA TYR A 51 15.25 -12.20 -5.29
C TYR A 51 14.02 -11.41 -5.75
N GLN A 52 12.89 -11.51 -5.04
CA GLN A 52 11.71 -10.68 -5.30
C GLN A 52 11.96 -9.19 -5.03
N LEU A 53 12.74 -8.87 -3.99
CA LEU A 53 13.07 -7.49 -3.65
C LEU A 53 14.13 -6.92 -4.60
N GLU A 54 15.08 -7.75 -5.02
CA GLU A 54 16.08 -7.43 -6.05
C GLU A 54 15.41 -7.12 -7.39
N SER A 55 14.51 -7.98 -7.87
CA SER A 55 13.78 -7.72 -9.11
C SER A 55 12.97 -6.43 -9.05
N ARG A 56 12.26 -6.19 -7.94
CA ARG A 56 11.52 -4.93 -7.71
C ARG A 56 12.45 -3.71 -7.72
N ALA A 57 13.62 -3.81 -7.08
CA ALA A 57 14.59 -2.72 -7.04
C ALA A 57 15.12 -2.39 -8.45
N LEU A 58 15.47 -3.41 -9.23
CA LEU A 58 15.92 -3.26 -10.61
C LEU A 58 14.82 -2.67 -11.51
N SER A 59 13.57 -3.11 -11.38
CA SER A 59 12.44 -2.51 -12.10
C SER A 59 12.26 -1.03 -11.74
N GLY A 60 12.41 -0.67 -10.47
CA GLY A 60 12.36 0.74 -10.03
C GLY A 60 13.51 1.57 -10.60
N LEU A 61 14.72 1.00 -10.67
CA LEU A 61 15.87 1.64 -11.28
C LEU A 61 15.64 1.89 -12.78
N LEU A 62 15.13 0.89 -13.51
CA LEU A 62 14.80 1.03 -14.93
C LEU A 62 13.74 2.11 -15.15
N SER A 63 12.67 2.11 -14.36
CA SER A 63 11.62 3.16 -14.43
C SER A 63 12.19 4.55 -14.14
N ALA A 64 13.13 4.67 -13.20
CA ALA A 64 13.80 5.94 -12.92
C ALA A 64 14.72 6.42 -14.05
N CYS A 65 15.23 5.49 -14.87
CA CYS A 65 16.02 5.81 -16.07
C CYS A 65 15.16 6.18 -17.28
N GLU A 66 13.84 5.94 -17.25
CA GLU A 66 12.95 6.35 -18.34
C GLU A 66 12.95 7.88 -18.49
N PRO A 67 12.90 8.39 -19.74
CA PRO A 67 12.85 9.82 -19.98
C PRO A 67 11.61 10.41 -19.32
N ARG A 68 11.82 11.37 -18.41
CA ARG A 68 10.69 12.12 -17.83
C ARG A 68 9.96 12.86 -18.94
N GLN A 69 8.66 12.64 -19.03
CA GLN A 69 7.81 13.38 -19.97
C GLN A 69 7.96 14.87 -19.71
N LYS A 70 8.31 15.62 -20.76
CA LYS A 70 8.53 17.07 -20.69
C LYS A 70 7.16 17.76 -20.59
N GLY A 71 7.03 18.71 -19.66
CA GLY A 71 5.86 19.57 -19.52
C GLY A 71 5.00 19.29 -18.28
N ARG A 72 3.87 20.00 -18.17
CA ARG A 72 2.94 19.87 -17.05
C ARG A 72 2.13 18.59 -17.21
N VAL A 73 2.52 17.54 -16.49
CA VAL A 73 1.79 16.28 -16.42
C VAL A 73 0.84 16.31 -15.22
N ARG A 74 -0.36 15.74 -15.37
CA ARG A 74 -1.25 15.46 -14.24
C ARG A 74 -0.56 14.44 -13.34
N SER A 75 -0.04 14.90 -12.21
CA SER A 75 0.46 14.00 -11.17
C SER A 75 -0.72 13.43 -10.39
N VAL A 76 -0.53 12.25 -9.81
CA VAL A 76 -1.52 11.63 -8.90
C VAL A 76 -1.92 12.61 -7.80
N GLU A 77 -0.98 13.40 -7.30
CA GLU A 77 -1.24 14.44 -6.28
C GLU A 77 -2.16 15.54 -6.81
N ASN A 78 -1.91 16.04 -8.03
CA ASN A 78 -2.77 17.04 -8.67
C ASN A 78 -4.17 16.48 -8.95
N GLU A 79 -4.28 15.22 -9.34
CA GLU A 79 -5.56 14.53 -9.57
C GLU A 79 -6.34 14.36 -8.27
N LEU A 80 -5.68 13.94 -7.19
CA LEU A 80 -6.28 13.86 -5.86
C LEU A 80 -6.81 15.23 -5.41
N ASP A 81 -6.06 16.29 -5.63
CA ASP A 81 -6.48 17.63 -5.26
C ASP A 81 -7.65 18.14 -6.12
N THR A 82 -7.70 17.80 -7.42
CA THR A 82 -8.87 18.09 -8.25
C THR A 82 -10.10 17.32 -7.77
N LEU A 83 -9.97 16.02 -7.50
CA LEU A 83 -11.06 15.18 -7.03
C LEU A 83 -11.58 15.64 -5.66
N ARG A 84 -10.69 16.07 -4.76
CA ARG A 84 -11.08 16.66 -3.46
C ARG A 84 -11.91 17.92 -3.62
N LYS A 85 -11.52 18.80 -4.56
CA LYS A 85 -12.27 20.04 -4.84
C LYS A 85 -13.64 19.74 -5.45
N GLU A 86 -13.71 18.79 -6.36
CA GLU A 86 -14.96 18.33 -6.96
C GLU A 86 -15.90 17.73 -5.91
N LEU A 87 -15.39 16.83 -5.06
CA LEU A 87 -16.15 16.25 -3.96
C LEU A 87 -16.71 17.33 -3.02
N ALA A 88 -15.87 18.30 -2.63
CA ALA A 88 -16.30 19.41 -1.79
C ALA A 88 -17.38 20.27 -2.46
N ARG A 89 -17.27 20.50 -3.78
CA ARG A 89 -18.28 21.22 -4.56
C ARG A 89 -19.60 20.44 -4.59
N SER A 90 -19.56 19.16 -4.96
CA SER A 90 -20.74 18.30 -5.01
C SER A 90 -21.45 18.19 -3.67
N GLN A 91 -20.71 18.12 -2.56
CA GLN A 91 -21.29 18.13 -1.21
C GLN A 91 -22.04 19.42 -0.88
N ARG A 92 -21.50 20.59 -1.28
CA ARG A 92 -22.19 21.89 -1.09
C ARG A 92 -23.45 21.97 -1.93
N GLU A 93 -23.41 21.51 -3.17
CA GLU A 93 -24.57 21.47 -4.06
C GLU A 93 -25.65 20.52 -3.50
N ALA A 94 -25.26 19.32 -3.05
CA ALA A 94 -26.18 18.39 -2.40
C ALA A 94 -26.82 18.97 -1.13
N ALA A 95 -26.05 19.68 -0.29
CA ALA A 95 -26.58 20.35 0.89
C ALA A 95 -27.58 21.45 0.53
N ARG A 96 -27.30 22.23 -0.52
CA ARG A 96 -28.21 23.25 -1.05
C ARG A 96 -29.51 22.62 -1.57
N TYR A 97 -29.43 21.60 -2.40
CA TYR A 97 -30.61 20.90 -2.91
C TYR A 97 -31.43 20.27 -1.79
N ALA A 98 -30.79 19.65 -0.79
CA ALA A 98 -31.46 19.12 0.38
C ALA A 98 -32.17 20.20 1.20
N ALA A 99 -31.62 21.42 1.28
CA ALA A 99 -32.27 22.55 1.94
C ALA A 99 -33.49 23.04 1.15
N LEU A 100 -33.37 23.18 -0.17
CA LEU A 100 -34.47 23.57 -1.06
C LEU A 100 -35.62 22.54 -1.01
N ALA A 101 -35.31 21.25 -1.05
CA ALA A 101 -36.30 20.19 -0.93
C ALA A 101 -37.07 20.25 0.40
N ARG A 102 -36.38 20.53 1.51
CA ARG A 102 -37.02 20.72 2.83
C ARG A 102 -37.97 21.92 2.86
N ILE A 103 -37.61 23.02 2.19
CA ILE A 103 -38.48 24.19 2.08
C ILE A 103 -39.73 23.87 1.26
N ALA A 104 -39.56 23.23 0.09
CA ALA A 104 -40.69 22.84 -0.77
C ALA A 104 -41.64 21.85 -0.08
N GLN A 105 -41.10 20.90 0.68
CA GLN A 105 -41.92 19.98 1.48
C GLN A 105 -42.75 20.73 2.53
N ARG A 106 -42.15 21.71 3.23
CA ARG A 106 -42.87 22.54 4.20
C ARG A 106 -43.99 23.37 3.57
N THR A 107 -43.77 23.93 2.38
CA THR A 107 -44.81 24.74 1.70
C THR A 107 -46.00 23.92 1.24
N VAL A 108 -45.79 22.64 0.91
CA VAL A 108 -46.85 21.70 0.47
C VAL A 108 -47.47 20.92 1.65
N GLY A 109 -47.04 21.20 2.89
CA GLY A 109 -47.53 20.51 4.08
C GLY A 109 -47.06 19.05 4.22
N LEU A 110 -46.04 18.65 3.45
CA LEU A 110 -45.46 17.31 3.55
C LEU A 110 -44.53 17.23 4.76
N PRO A 111 -44.59 16.14 5.55
CA PRO A 111 -43.70 15.94 6.68
C PRO A 111 -42.24 15.85 6.18
N ALA A 112 -41.33 16.47 6.92
CA ALA A 112 -39.91 16.40 6.58
C ALA A 112 -39.46 14.92 6.54
N PRO A 113 -38.67 14.51 5.54
CA PRO A 113 -38.16 13.16 5.44
C PRO A 113 -37.34 12.89 6.71
N GLN A 114 -37.85 12.00 7.55
CA GLN A 114 -37.12 11.62 8.74
C GLN A 114 -35.79 11.01 8.30
N PRO A 115 -34.66 11.36 8.94
CA PRO A 115 -33.42 10.65 8.69
C PRO A 115 -33.75 9.17 8.88
N VAL A 116 -33.51 8.35 7.86
CA VAL A 116 -33.73 6.91 7.96
C VAL A 116 -32.87 6.44 9.11
N LYS A 117 -33.49 6.27 10.28
CA LYS A 117 -32.83 5.65 11.42
C LYS A 117 -32.44 4.30 10.89
N ARG A 118 -31.14 4.07 10.73
CA ARG A 118 -30.64 2.71 10.59
C ARG A 118 -31.25 1.99 11.79
N GLU A 119 -32.17 1.07 11.53
CA GLU A 119 -32.74 0.29 12.61
C GLU A 119 -31.57 -0.26 13.42
N PRO A 120 -31.67 -0.30 14.76
CA PRO A 120 -30.74 -1.08 15.55
C PRO A 120 -30.95 -2.53 15.12
N GLY A 121 -30.30 -2.93 14.02
CA GLY A 121 -30.25 -4.31 13.60
C GLY A 121 -29.80 -5.07 14.82
N LYS A 122 -30.58 -6.08 15.23
CA LYS A 122 -30.30 -6.91 16.39
C LYS A 122 -28.80 -7.10 16.46
N ARG A 123 -28.14 -6.59 17.52
CA ARG A 123 -26.73 -6.89 17.75
C ARG A 123 -26.66 -8.40 17.68
N ARG A 124 -26.09 -8.94 16.60
CA ARG A 124 -25.91 -10.39 16.45
C ARG A 124 -25.19 -10.79 17.72
N THR A 125 -25.88 -11.50 18.60
CA THR A 125 -25.29 -12.13 19.76
C THR A 125 -24.17 -12.97 19.19
N LYS A 126 -22.93 -12.51 19.38
CA LYS A 126 -21.76 -13.23 18.90
C LYS A 126 -21.79 -14.54 19.63
N LYS A 127 -22.21 -15.61 18.95
CA LYS A 127 -21.97 -16.97 19.42
C LYS A 127 -20.47 -17.02 19.70
N PRO A 128 -20.03 -17.38 20.93
CA PRO A 128 -18.63 -17.34 21.31
C PRO A 128 -17.96 -18.56 20.70
N THR A 129 -17.89 -18.59 19.38
CA THR A 129 -17.26 -19.66 18.64
C THR A 129 -16.77 -19.09 17.31
N VAL A 130 -15.54 -19.46 16.97
CA VAL A 130 -14.94 -19.39 15.64
C VAL A 130 -14.35 -18.06 15.13
N ARG A 131 -13.98 -17.07 15.96
CA ARG A 131 -13.03 -16.02 15.48
C ARG A 131 -11.57 -16.37 15.76
N ALA A 132 -11.29 -16.88 16.97
CA ALA A 132 -9.98 -17.44 17.29
C ALA A 132 -9.70 -18.71 16.49
N LEU A 133 -10.66 -19.62 16.36
CA LEU A 133 -10.48 -20.84 15.53
C LEU A 133 -10.34 -20.52 14.05
N ARG A 134 -11.07 -19.54 13.49
CA ARG A 134 -10.81 -19.06 12.12
C ARG A 134 -9.45 -18.38 11.97
N ALA A 135 -8.99 -17.64 12.98
CA ALA A 135 -7.64 -17.09 12.96
C ALA A 135 -6.59 -18.21 13.00
N VAL A 136 -6.81 -19.26 13.79
CA VAL A 136 -5.96 -20.45 13.82
C VAL A 136 -6.00 -21.23 12.50
N ASP A 137 -7.17 -21.38 11.87
CA ASP A 137 -7.28 -22.03 10.55
C ASP A 137 -6.61 -21.20 9.46
N VAL A 138 -6.71 -19.87 9.51
CA VAL A 138 -5.99 -18.97 8.60
C VAL A 138 -4.48 -19.07 8.84
N ILE A 139 -4.02 -19.05 10.08
CA ILE A 139 -2.61 -19.22 10.43
C ILE A 139 -2.10 -20.61 10.01
N LYS A 140 -2.90 -21.67 10.21
CA LYS A 140 -2.57 -23.03 9.79
C LYS A 140 -2.55 -23.19 8.28
N SER A 141 -3.46 -22.54 7.56
CA SER A 141 -3.49 -22.52 6.08
C SER A 141 -2.32 -21.71 5.50
N MET A 142 -1.87 -20.66 6.20
CA MET A 142 -0.66 -19.91 5.84
C MET A 142 0.61 -20.72 6.14
N SER A 143 0.65 -21.46 7.25
CA SER A 143 1.81 -22.33 7.57
C SER A 143 1.87 -23.58 6.71
N SER A 144 0.73 -24.16 6.29
CA SER A 144 0.72 -25.30 5.36
C SER A 144 1.01 -24.87 3.92
N GLY A 145 0.67 -23.63 3.54
CA GLY A 145 1.04 -23.03 2.26
C GLY A 145 2.52 -22.69 2.10
N GLU A 146 3.30 -22.66 3.19
CA GLU A 146 4.76 -22.47 3.15
C GLU A 146 5.54 -23.76 2.88
N THR A 147 4.87 -24.93 2.76
CA THR A 147 5.55 -26.23 2.53
C THR A 147 5.37 -26.81 1.13
N SER A 148 4.72 -26.13 0.18
CA SER A 148 4.43 -26.72 -1.15
C SER A 148 4.77 -25.86 -2.38
N ALA A 149 5.71 -24.92 -2.29
CA ALA A 149 6.26 -24.24 -3.48
C ALA A 149 7.77 -24.45 -3.59
N GLY A 150 8.17 -25.68 -3.94
CA GLY A 150 9.55 -25.94 -4.37
C GLY A 150 10.07 -27.39 -4.28
N SER A 151 9.34 -28.40 -4.79
CA SER A 151 10.01 -29.62 -5.27
C SER A 151 9.23 -30.30 -6.40
N ALA A 152 9.33 -29.72 -7.58
CA ALA A 152 9.19 -30.43 -8.86
C ALA A 152 10.08 -29.69 -9.88
N GLY A 153 11.16 -30.25 -10.41
CA GLY A 153 11.70 -31.59 -10.23
C GLY A 153 13.02 -31.75 -10.99
N GLU A 154 13.67 -32.89 -10.83
CA GLU A 154 14.73 -33.37 -11.71
C GLU A 154 14.55 -34.89 -11.83
N GLN A 155 14.22 -35.37 -13.04
CA GLN A 155 14.31 -36.80 -13.40
C GLN A 155 15.79 -37.20 -13.50
N PRO A 156 16.17 -38.47 -13.26
CA PRO A 156 16.58 -39.27 -14.44
C PRO A 156 16.50 -40.82 -14.30
N ALA A 157 16.22 -41.50 -15.42
CA ALA A 157 16.98 -42.63 -15.99
C ALA A 157 16.34 -43.05 -17.33
#